data_AF-A0A925NEM6-F1
#
_entry.id   AF-A0A925NEM6-F1
#
_cell.length_a   1.000
_cell.length_b   1.000
_cell.length_c   1.000
_cell.angle_alpha   90.00
_cell.angle_beta   90.00
_cell.angle_gamma   90.00
#
_symmetry.space_group_name_H-M   'P 1'
#
loop_
_entity.id
_entity.type
_entity.pdbx_description
1 polymer ?
#
loop_
_entity_poly.entity_id
_entity_poly.type
_entity_poly.pdbx_seq_one_letter_code
_entity_poly.pdbx_strand_id
1 'polypeptide(L)'
;MARSYDIFVLVKQVPDQGSKAGINPDGTIDRAKAKRMLNPFDRYALQAALHTKKKYGGTVTAISMGPPPAVEILMEALEHGVDRGYLLSDRRLAASDTLATAYALFKTVSYIGKADLIFCGLQTTDGDTAQVGPQLAERMGLPQVTYCEDFSIENEKLHARRIIEGGYQKVIVDTPVLVTVANSYHPLEYKSFRGTYRVQQLQRNTEELSKFIKTVDLDLVGADVERCGLKGSPTIVAWTEKVGEI
;
A
#
# COMPACT_ATOMS: atom_id res chain seq x y z
N MET A 1 -28.60 -10.20 7.65
CA MET A 1 -27.90 -9.27 6.72
C MET A 1 -26.46 -9.72 6.66
N ALA A 2 -25.85 -9.85 5.47
CA ALA A 2 -24.43 -10.20 5.37
C ALA A 2 -23.59 -9.10 6.04
N ARG A 3 -22.57 -9.49 6.83
CA ARG A 3 -21.61 -8.55 7.43
C ARG A 3 -20.94 -7.74 6.32
N SER A 4 -20.82 -6.43 6.53
CA SER A 4 -20.04 -5.54 5.66
C SER A 4 -18.62 -5.44 6.21
N TYR A 5 -17.60 -5.61 5.37
CA TYR A 5 -16.20 -5.51 5.77
C TYR A 5 -15.62 -4.11 5.55
N ASP A 6 -14.82 -3.62 6.49
CA ASP A 6 -13.94 -2.48 6.29
C ASP A 6 -12.56 -2.96 5.83
N ILE A 7 -12.27 -2.77 4.54
CA ILE A 7 -11.10 -3.33 3.87
C ILE A 7 -10.11 -2.20 3.57
N PHE A 8 -8.92 -2.26 4.15
CA PHE A 8 -7.85 -1.32 3.84
C PHE A 8 -6.83 -1.97 2.91
N VAL A 9 -6.31 -1.20 1.96
CA VAL A 9 -5.20 -1.61 1.10
C VAL A 9 -4.11 -0.56 1.12
N LEU A 10 -2.89 -0.99 1.46
CA LEU A 10 -1.71 -0.13 1.46
C LEU A 10 -1.07 -0.19 0.08
N VAL A 11 -0.84 0.99 -0.50
CA VAL A 11 -0.25 1.15 -1.82
C VAL A 11 0.90 2.16 -1.78
N LYS A 12 1.96 1.90 -2.52
CA LYS A 12 3.15 2.76 -2.60
C LYS A 12 3.43 3.18 -4.04
N GLN A 13 3.77 4.46 -4.19
CA GLN A 13 4.30 4.99 -5.44
C GLN A 13 5.80 4.68 -5.50
N VAL A 14 6.23 4.00 -6.56
CA VAL A 14 7.63 3.63 -6.79
C VAL A 14 8.11 4.17 -8.15
N PRO A 15 9.42 4.34 -8.36
CA PRO A 15 9.96 4.59 -9.68
C PRO A 15 9.65 3.45 -10.66
N ASP A 16 9.32 3.79 -11.90
CA ASP A 16 9.15 2.85 -13.00
C ASP A 16 10.51 2.33 -13.44
N GLN A 17 10.80 1.07 -13.09
CA GLN A 17 12.05 0.40 -13.43
C GLN A 17 12.14 0.00 -14.91
N GLY A 18 11.04 -0.01 -15.65
CA GLY A 18 11.02 -0.26 -17.10
C GLY A 18 11.39 0.97 -17.95
N SER A 19 11.37 2.16 -17.34
CA SER A 19 11.68 3.40 -18.02
C SER A 19 13.21 3.60 -18.14
N LYS A 20 13.75 3.41 -19.35
CA LYS A 20 15.13 3.81 -19.71
C LYS A 20 15.40 5.30 -19.49
N ALA A 21 14.36 6.13 -19.35
CA ALA A 21 14.45 7.59 -19.26
C ALA A 21 14.94 8.12 -17.89
N GLY A 22 15.38 7.24 -16.98
CA GLY A 22 15.73 7.58 -15.61
C GLY A 22 17.16 7.29 -15.21
N ILE A 23 18.09 6.96 -16.11
CA ILE A 23 19.51 6.74 -15.77
C ILE A 23 20.35 7.88 -16.35
N ASN A 24 21.03 8.62 -15.48
CA ASN A 24 22.01 9.63 -15.83
C ASN A 24 23.23 8.98 -16.50
N PRO A 25 23.99 9.73 -17.32
CA PRO A 25 25.23 9.22 -17.93
C PRO A 25 26.25 8.68 -16.92
N ASP A 26 26.16 9.11 -15.66
CA ASP A 26 27.03 8.68 -14.57
C ASP A 26 26.52 7.44 -13.83
N GLY A 27 25.46 6.77 -14.29
CA GLY A 27 24.88 5.57 -13.69
C GLY A 27 23.90 5.82 -12.53
N THR A 28 23.69 7.09 -12.14
CA THR A 28 22.69 7.44 -11.10
C THR A 28 21.29 7.52 -11.68
N ILE A 29 20.26 7.35 -10.83
CA ILE A 29 18.87 7.50 -11.28
C ILE A 29 18.48 8.98 -11.29
N ASP A 30 18.09 9.50 -12.46
CA ASP A 30 17.41 10.79 -12.60
C ASP A 30 15.98 10.69 -12.05
N ARG A 31 15.84 10.92 -10.75
CA ARG A 31 14.55 10.87 -10.04
C ARG A 31 13.55 11.94 -10.52
N ALA A 32 14.00 12.97 -11.24
CA ALA A 32 13.11 13.98 -11.81
C ALA A 32 12.46 13.51 -13.12
N LYS A 33 13.16 12.67 -13.90
CA LYS A 33 12.64 12.09 -15.16
C LYS A 33 12.09 10.68 -15.02
N ALA A 34 12.44 9.97 -13.95
CA ALA A 34 11.88 8.66 -13.65
C ALA A 34 10.36 8.78 -13.50
N LYS A 35 9.63 8.14 -14.43
CA LYS A 35 8.19 7.97 -14.29
C LYS A 35 7.90 7.24 -12.99
N ARG A 36 6.76 7.53 -12.38
CA ARG A 36 6.33 6.90 -11.15
C ARG A 36 5.12 6.04 -11.45
N MET A 37 4.98 4.96 -10.70
CA MET A 37 3.88 4.01 -10.87
C MET A 37 3.42 3.46 -9.54
N LEU A 38 2.20 2.92 -9.52
CA LEU A 38 1.78 2.02 -8.46
C LEU A 38 2.70 0.79 -8.43
N ASN A 39 3.27 0.50 -7.27
CA ASN A 39 4.14 -0.65 -7.05
C ASN A 39 3.52 -1.94 -7.62
N PRO A 40 4.25 -2.72 -8.45
CA PRO A 40 3.72 -3.93 -9.05
C PRO A 40 3.15 -4.94 -8.05
N PHE A 41 3.80 -5.13 -6.89
CA PHE A 41 3.29 -6.04 -5.86
C PHE A 41 1.99 -5.53 -5.21
N ASP A 42 1.85 -4.21 -5.07
CA ASP A 42 0.64 -3.62 -4.49
C ASP A 42 -0.57 -3.73 -5.43
N ARG A 43 -0.36 -3.95 -6.74
CA ARG A 43 -1.45 -4.25 -7.68
C ARG A 43 -2.18 -5.55 -7.33
N TYR A 44 -1.46 -6.56 -6.85
CA TYR A 44 -2.07 -7.82 -6.38
C TYR A 44 -2.84 -7.60 -5.08
N ALA A 45 -2.31 -6.78 -4.16
CA ALA A 45 -3.02 -6.40 -2.95
C ALA A 45 -4.30 -5.61 -3.23
N LEU A 46 -4.25 -4.69 -4.20
CA LEU A 46 -5.41 -3.96 -4.68
C LEU A 46 -6.46 -4.90 -5.28
N GLN A 47 -6.04 -5.88 -6.09
CA GLN A 47 -6.95 -6.89 -6.62
C GLN A 47 -7.56 -7.74 -5.51
N ALA A 48 -6.80 -8.13 -4.48
CA ALA A 48 -7.31 -8.89 -3.34
C ALA A 48 -8.39 -8.11 -2.57
N ALA A 49 -8.17 -6.82 -2.33
CA ALA A 49 -9.13 -5.95 -1.67
C ALA A 49 -10.43 -5.80 -2.50
N LEU A 50 -10.31 -5.58 -3.81
CA LEU A 50 -11.47 -5.46 -4.71
C LEU A 50 -12.24 -6.78 -4.86
N HIS A 51 -11.54 -7.91 -4.94
CA HIS A 51 -12.16 -9.24 -4.96
C HIS A 51 -12.92 -9.50 -3.65
N THR A 52 -12.32 -9.15 -2.51
CA THR A 52 -12.96 -9.27 -1.19
C THR A 52 -14.27 -8.47 -1.17
N LYS A 53 -14.24 -7.19 -1.57
CA LYS A 53 -15.45 -6.36 -1.67
C LYS A 53 -16.50 -6.97 -2.58
N LYS A 54 -16.11 -7.46 -3.77
CA LYS A 54 -17.03 -8.05 -4.75
C LYS A 54 -17.69 -9.33 -4.22
N LYS A 55 -16.96 -10.16 -3.50
CA LYS A 55 -17.41 -11.48 -3.05
C LYS A 55 -18.13 -11.45 -1.70
N TYR A 56 -17.66 -10.63 -0.77
CA TYR A 56 -18.14 -10.62 0.62
C TYR A 56 -18.83 -9.30 1.03
N GLY A 57 -18.84 -8.29 0.15
CA GLY A 57 -19.34 -6.95 0.47
C GLY A 57 -18.35 -6.14 1.29
N GLY A 58 -18.60 -4.85 1.44
CA GLY A 58 -17.75 -3.95 2.21
C GLY A 58 -17.34 -2.67 1.49
N THR A 59 -16.45 -1.92 2.13
CA THR A 59 -15.81 -0.73 1.57
C THR A 59 -14.31 -0.95 1.48
N VAL A 60 -13.70 -0.45 0.39
CA VAL A 60 -12.24 -0.49 0.19
C VAL A 60 -11.68 0.91 0.32
N THR A 61 -10.72 1.08 1.24
CA THR A 61 -9.96 2.32 1.43
C THR A 61 -8.49 2.08 1.05
N ALA A 62 -8.00 2.80 0.05
CA ALA A 62 -6.58 2.79 -0.31
C ALA A 62 -5.80 3.79 0.55
N ILE A 63 -4.63 3.41 1.06
CA ILE A 63 -3.81 4.25 1.92
C ILE A 63 -2.40 4.28 1.35
N SER A 64 -1.85 5.47 1.18
CA SER A 64 -0.46 5.68 0.75
C SER A 64 0.25 6.62 1.70
N MET A 65 1.54 6.38 1.92
CA MET A 65 2.45 7.34 2.54
C MET A 65 3.44 7.82 1.49
N GLY A 66 3.55 9.12 1.29
CA GLY A 66 4.47 9.66 0.29
C GLY A 66 4.34 11.16 0.06
N PRO A 67 5.16 11.73 -0.83
CA PRO A 67 5.06 13.13 -1.20
C PRO A 67 3.74 13.41 -1.95
N PRO A 68 3.34 14.68 -2.13
CA PRO A 68 2.07 15.04 -2.78
C PRO A 68 1.77 14.33 -4.11
N PRO A 69 2.75 14.07 -5.02
CA PRO A 69 2.49 13.34 -6.26
C PRO A 69 2.04 11.88 -6.08
N ALA A 70 2.20 11.28 -4.89
CA ALA A 70 1.69 9.94 -4.61
C ALA A 70 0.14 9.88 -4.62
N VAL A 71 -0.54 11.02 -4.62
CA VAL A 71 -2.00 11.09 -4.86
C VAL A 71 -2.40 10.43 -6.19
N GLU A 72 -1.51 10.40 -7.19
CA GLU A 72 -1.75 9.80 -8.50
C GLU A 72 -2.09 8.32 -8.42
N ILE A 73 -1.41 7.55 -7.56
CA ILE A 73 -1.68 6.12 -7.42
C ILE A 73 -2.99 5.84 -6.64
N LEU A 74 -3.41 6.78 -5.78
CA LEU A 74 -4.72 6.71 -5.12
C LEU A 74 -5.84 7.04 -6.11
N MET A 75 -5.61 7.98 -7.02
CA MET A 75 -6.53 8.22 -8.14
C MET A 75 -6.62 6.98 -9.04
N GLU A 76 -5.50 6.36 -9.40
CA GLU A 76 -5.48 5.07 -10.12
C GLU A 76 -6.31 4.01 -9.37
N ALA A 77 -6.17 3.89 -8.05
CA ALA A 77 -6.97 2.96 -7.24
C ALA A 77 -8.49 3.26 -7.32
N LEU A 78 -8.90 4.53 -7.30
CA LEU A 78 -10.30 4.93 -7.50
C LEU A 78 -10.84 4.55 -8.89
N GLU A 79 -9.99 4.55 -9.93
CA GLU A 79 -10.37 4.11 -11.28
C GLU A 79 -10.65 2.61 -11.34
N HIS A 80 -9.95 1.82 -10.51
CA HIS A 80 -10.18 0.38 -10.34
C HIS A 80 -11.39 0.04 -9.45
N GLY A 81 -12.00 1.02 -8.78
CA GLY A 81 -13.24 0.81 -8.00
C GLY A 81 -13.07 0.84 -6.48
N VAL A 82 -11.93 1.33 -5.99
CA VAL A 82 -11.76 1.72 -4.58
C VAL A 82 -12.74 2.84 -4.22
N ASP A 83 -13.24 2.82 -2.99
CA ASP A 83 -14.25 3.78 -2.52
C ASP A 83 -13.63 5.09 -2.07
N ARG A 84 -12.52 5.02 -1.31
CA ARG A 84 -11.85 6.18 -0.71
C ARG A 84 -10.33 6.00 -0.66
N GLY A 85 -9.61 7.11 -0.59
CA GLY A 85 -8.16 7.17 -0.48
C GLY A 85 -7.69 8.03 0.68
N TYR A 86 -6.57 7.67 1.30
CA TYR A 86 -5.85 8.51 2.26
C TYR A 86 -4.40 8.63 1.86
N LEU A 87 -3.91 9.87 1.75
CA LEU A 87 -2.50 10.16 1.55
C LEU A 87 -1.93 10.73 2.85
N LEU A 88 -1.07 9.97 3.53
CA LEU A 88 -0.20 10.52 4.56
C LEU A 88 0.97 11.24 3.88
N SER A 89 1.00 12.57 3.96
CA SER A 89 2.03 13.39 3.32
C SER A 89 2.53 14.48 4.27
N ASP A 90 3.80 14.39 4.64
CA ASP A 90 4.48 15.35 5.50
C ASP A 90 5.99 15.36 5.20
N ARG A 91 6.64 16.52 5.23
CA ARG A 91 8.10 16.62 5.01
C ARG A 91 8.90 15.89 6.08
N ARG A 92 8.35 15.78 7.31
CA ARG A 92 8.95 15.08 8.45
C ARG A 92 9.05 13.57 8.24
N LEU A 93 8.38 13.01 7.23
CA LEU A 93 8.46 11.59 6.86
C LEU A 93 9.64 11.25 5.94
N ALA A 94 10.38 12.26 5.48
CA ALA A 94 11.49 12.05 4.55
C ALA A 94 12.54 11.09 5.14
N ALA A 95 13.07 10.22 4.28
CA ALA A 95 14.09 9.22 4.62
C ALA A 95 13.70 8.27 5.78
N SER A 96 12.40 7.98 5.93
CA SER A 96 11.94 6.93 6.83
C SER A 96 12.45 5.57 6.39
N ASP A 97 13.00 4.79 7.31
CA ASP A 97 13.19 3.36 7.14
C ASP A 97 11.89 2.58 7.33
N THR A 98 11.95 1.25 7.35
CA THR A 98 10.78 0.39 7.47
C THR A 98 10.07 0.57 8.81
N LEU A 99 10.82 0.69 9.91
CA LEU A 99 10.26 0.80 11.27
C LEU A 99 9.52 2.13 11.47
N ALA A 100 10.09 3.24 10.98
CA ALA A 100 9.47 4.55 10.99
C ALA A 100 8.25 4.61 10.04
N THR A 101 8.36 4.00 8.85
CA THR A 101 7.25 3.89 7.90
C THR A 101 6.07 3.11 8.50
N ALA A 102 6.32 1.96 9.12
CA ALA A 102 5.29 1.16 9.76
C ALA A 102 4.63 1.90 10.94
N TYR A 103 5.38 2.72 11.69
CA TYR A 103 4.82 3.56 12.75
C TYR A 103 3.87 4.62 12.19
N ALA A 104 4.30 5.33 11.16
CA ALA A 104 3.49 6.36 10.51
C ALA A 104 2.19 5.78 9.93
N LEU A 105 2.29 4.65 9.22
CA LEU A 105 1.12 3.93 8.70
C LEU A 105 0.20 3.41 9.80
N PHE A 106 0.74 2.90 10.91
CA PHE A 106 -0.04 2.51 12.09
C PHE A 106 -0.90 3.68 12.61
N LYS A 107 -0.30 4.87 12.73
CA LYS A 107 -1.00 6.08 13.15
C LYS A 107 -2.08 6.49 12.15
N THR A 108 -1.80 6.42 10.85
CA THR A 108 -2.78 6.70 9.80
C THR A 108 -3.94 5.72 9.80
N VAL A 109 -3.68 4.41 9.86
CA VAL A 109 -4.73 3.38 9.92
C VAL A 109 -5.60 3.59 11.16
N SER A 110 -4.98 3.82 12.32
CA SER A 110 -5.70 4.11 13.57
C SER A 110 -6.55 5.37 13.51
N TYR A 111 -6.09 6.41 12.80
CA TYR A 111 -6.84 7.65 12.56
C TYR A 111 -8.06 7.42 11.67
N ILE A 112 -7.94 6.59 10.63
CA ILE A 112 -9.03 6.31 9.69
C ILE A 112 -10.13 5.50 10.38
N GLY A 113 -9.76 4.49 11.17
CA GLY A 113 -10.70 3.66 11.92
C GLY A 113 -10.25 2.21 12.04
N LYS A 114 -11.19 1.34 12.45
CA LYS A 114 -10.95 -0.10 12.52
C LYS A 114 -11.08 -0.71 11.13
N ALA A 115 -10.19 -1.62 10.78
CA ALA A 115 -10.28 -2.44 9.57
C ALA A 115 -10.48 -3.90 9.97
N ASP A 116 -11.29 -4.62 9.21
CA ASP A 116 -11.41 -6.07 9.33
C ASP A 116 -10.28 -6.77 8.56
N LEU A 117 -9.84 -6.18 7.44
CA LEU A 117 -8.82 -6.75 6.56
C LEU A 117 -7.88 -5.64 6.11
N ILE A 118 -6.57 -5.87 6.23
CA ILE A 118 -5.54 -4.98 5.71
C ILE A 118 -4.71 -5.74 4.69
N PHE A 119 -4.71 -5.29 3.44
CA PHE A 119 -3.89 -5.86 2.37
C PHE A 119 -2.69 -4.96 2.07
N CYS A 120 -1.53 -5.56 1.84
CA CYS A 120 -0.39 -4.87 1.23
C CYS A 120 0.33 -5.80 0.24
N GLY A 121 1.10 -5.22 -0.68
CA GLY A 121 1.96 -6.03 -1.55
C GLY A 121 3.04 -6.74 -0.73
N LEU A 122 3.59 -7.82 -1.29
CA LEU A 122 4.68 -8.58 -0.68
C LEU A 122 5.89 -7.70 -0.31
N GLN A 123 6.34 -6.88 -1.26
CA GLN A 123 7.49 -5.99 -1.13
C GLN A 123 7.36 -4.82 -2.10
N THR A 124 8.31 -3.90 -2.10
CA THR A 124 8.33 -2.76 -3.04
C THR A 124 9.58 -2.82 -3.89
N THR A 125 9.47 -2.52 -5.17
CA THR A 125 10.60 -2.71 -6.11
C THR A 125 11.80 -1.79 -5.85
N ASP A 126 11.60 -0.68 -5.14
CA ASP A 126 12.63 0.31 -4.84
C ASP A 126 13.45 0.02 -3.57
N GLY A 127 12.87 -0.68 -2.59
CA GLY A 127 13.50 -0.95 -1.29
C GLY A 127 13.64 -2.44 -0.96
N ASP A 128 12.80 -3.29 -1.55
CA ASP A 128 12.87 -4.75 -1.53
C ASP A 128 12.95 -5.43 -0.15
N THR A 129 12.48 -4.75 0.90
CA THR A 129 12.65 -5.24 2.28
C THR A 129 11.61 -6.26 2.72
N ALA A 130 10.40 -6.24 2.14
CA ALA A 130 9.22 -7.01 2.59
C ALA A 130 8.83 -6.81 4.08
N GLN A 131 9.30 -5.74 4.74
CA GLN A 131 9.20 -5.59 6.20
C GLN A 131 7.98 -4.78 6.69
N VAL A 132 7.51 -3.82 5.90
CA VAL A 132 6.51 -2.84 6.37
C VAL A 132 5.17 -3.49 6.75
N GLY A 133 4.70 -4.47 5.96
CA GLY A 133 3.47 -5.21 6.25
C GLY A 133 3.54 -5.91 7.62
N PRO A 134 4.52 -6.79 7.85
CA PRO A 134 4.70 -7.45 9.14
C PRO A 134 4.90 -6.52 10.33
N GLN A 135 5.71 -5.46 10.16
CA GLN A 135 5.92 -4.48 11.23
C GLN A 135 4.64 -3.72 11.57
N LEU A 136 3.77 -3.43 10.60
CA LEU A 136 2.48 -2.82 10.84
C LEU A 136 1.55 -3.78 11.60
N ALA A 137 1.49 -5.05 11.21
CA ALA A 137 0.68 -6.07 11.88
C ALA A 137 1.05 -6.18 13.37
N GLU A 138 2.36 -6.26 13.66
CA GLU A 138 2.89 -6.28 15.02
C GLU A 138 2.47 -5.02 15.81
N ARG A 139 2.62 -3.83 15.22
CA ARG A 139 2.22 -2.57 15.88
C ARG A 139 0.73 -2.49 16.20
N MET A 140 -0.09 -3.10 15.35
CA MET A 140 -1.54 -3.16 15.54
C MET A 140 -1.98 -4.31 16.45
N GLY A 141 -1.08 -5.23 16.81
CA GLY A 141 -1.43 -6.46 17.52
C GLY A 141 -2.33 -7.39 16.71
N LEU A 142 -2.19 -7.39 15.37
CA LEU A 142 -3.00 -8.20 14.47
C LEU A 142 -2.29 -9.50 14.08
N PRO A 143 -3.03 -10.61 13.89
CA PRO A 143 -2.51 -11.75 13.17
C PRO A 143 -2.10 -11.34 11.75
N GLN A 144 -1.10 -12.02 11.20
CA GLN A 144 -0.63 -11.77 9.85
C GLN A 144 -0.50 -13.06 9.02
N VAL A 145 -0.79 -12.94 7.72
CA VAL A 145 -0.49 -13.96 6.72
C VAL A 145 0.38 -13.36 5.63
N THR A 146 1.66 -13.70 5.66
CA THR A 146 2.62 -13.28 4.62
C THR A 146 2.59 -14.22 3.42
N TYR A 147 3.05 -13.79 2.24
CA TYR A 147 3.12 -14.62 1.02
C TYR A 147 1.78 -15.32 0.68
N CYS A 148 0.66 -14.61 0.83
CA CYS A 148 -0.66 -15.16 0.56
C CYS A 148 -0.90 -15.28 -0.95
N GLU A 149 -1.05 -16.51 -1.43
CA GLU A 149 -1.31 -16.85 -2.83
C GLU A 149 -2.80 -16.90 -3.16
N ASP A 150 -3.65 -17.27 -2.20
CA ASP A 150 -5.10 -17.37 -2.37
C ASP A 150 -5.79 -17.39 -0.99
N PHE A 151 -7.07 -17.00 -0.91
CA PHE A 151 -7.83 -17.04 0.33
C PHE A 151 -9.35 -17.08 0.15
N SER A 152 -10.04 -17.59 1.17
CA SER A 152 -11.48 -17.41 1.37
C SER A 152 -11.78 -16.87 2.77
N ILE A 153 -12.99 -16.34 2.95
CA ILE A 153 -13.47 -15.89 4.26
C ILE A 153 -14.74 -16.66 4.59
N GLU A 154 -14.71 -17.40 5.69
CA GLU A 154 -15.79 -18.25 6.18
C GLU A 154 -15.90 -18.10 7.69
N ASN A 155 -17.11 -17.86 8.21
CA ASN A 155 -17.36 -17.70 9.65
C ASN A 155 -16.38 -16.73 10.34
N GLU A 156 -16.13 -15.58 9.70
CA GLU A 156 -15.24 -14.51 10.21
C GLU A 156 -13.76 -14.90 10.34
N LYS A 157 -13.37 -16.04 9.75
CA LYS A 157 -11.99 -16.51 9.64
C LYS A 157 -11.50 -16.38 8.21
N LEU A 158 -10.25 -15.96 8.07
CA LEU A 158 -9.51 -16.00 6.82
C LEU A 158 -8.88 -17.39 6.66
N HIS A 159 -9.26 -18.10 5.60
CA HIS A 159 -8.63 -19.35 5.18
C HIS A 159 -7.68 -19.06 4.03
N ALA A 160 -6.38 -19.00 4.32
CA ALA A 160 -5.38 -18.56 3.36
C ALA A 160 -4.41 -19.69 2.96
N ARG A 161 -3.95 -19.65 1.71
CA ARG A 161 -2.80 -20.41 1.22
C ARG A 161 -1.57 -19.53 1.24
N ARG A 162 -0.62 -19.87 2.12
CA ARG A 162 0.66 -19.17 2.27
C ARG A 162 1.76 -19.95 1.58
N ILE A 163 2.51 -19.31 0.68
CA ILE A 163 3.66 -19.92 0.04
C ILE A 163 4.78 -20.11 1.06
N ILE A 164 5.43 -21.28 0.97
CA ILE A 164 6.68 -21.61 1.66
C ILE A 164 7.64 -22.27 0.67
N GLU A 165 8.90 -22.40 1.04
CA GLU A 165 9.85 -23.19 0.27
C GLU A 165 9.34 -24.63 0.10
N GLY A 166 9.25 -25.09 -1.14
CA GLY A 166 8.76 -26.44 -1.47
C GLY A 166 7.24 -26.62 -1.51
N GLY A 167 6.42 -25.58 -1.33
CA GLY A 167 4.96 -25.70 -1.49
C GLY A 167 4.14 -24.58 -0.84
N TYR A 168 3.07 -24.95 -0.14
CA TYR A 168 2.22 -23.99 0.56
C TYR A 168 1.66 -24.58 1.87
N GLN A 169 1.35 -23.69 2.81
CA GLN A 169 0.62 -23.98 4.04
C GLN A 169 -0.82 -23.47 3.92
N LYS A 170 -1.77 -24.22 4.47
CA LYS A 170 -3.13 -23.72 4.72
C LYS A 170 -3.18 -23.16 6.13
N VAL A 171 -3.48 -21.87 6.24
CA VAL A 171 -3.51 -21.13 7.50
C VAL A 171 -4.93 -20.61 7.72
N ILE A 172 -5.42 -20.74 8.95
CA ILE A 172 -6.73 -20.22 9.35
C ILE A 172 -6.50 -19.22 10.48
N VAL A 173 -6.95 -17.99 10.32
CA VAL A 173 -6.81 -16.92 11.31
C VAL A 173 -8.11 -16.15 11.46
N ASP A 174 -8.38 -15.65 12.67
CA ASP A 174 -9.52 -14.80 12.94
C ASP A 174 -9.33 -13.40 12.32
N THR A 175 -10.42 -12.78 11.87
CA THR A 175 -10.43 -11.34 11.54
C THR A 175 -10.55 -10.53 12.85
N PRO A 176 -9.89 -9.34 12.96
CA PRO A 176 -9.14 -8.63 11.93
C PRO A 176 -7.74 -9.19 11.65
N VAL A 177 -7.26 -9.09 10.40
CA VAL A 177 -5.98 -9.67 9.94
C VAL A 177 -5.28 -8.78 8.90
N LEU A 178 -3.94 -8.77 8.92
CA LEU A 178 -3.11 -8.19 7.87
C LEU A 178 -2.57 -9.28 6.92
N VAL A 179 -2.68 -9.06 5.61
CA VAL A 179 -2.28 -10.01 4.58
C VAL A 179 -1.30 -9.36 3.60
N THR A 180 -0.10 -9.93 3.46
CA THR A 180 0.80 -9.54 2.36
C THR A 180 0.52 -10.45 1.17
N VAL A 181 0.10 -9.87 0.05
CA VAL A 181 -0.33 -10.63 -1.13
C VAL A 181 0.87 -10.97 -2.01
N ALA A 182 1.01 -12.25 -2.35
CA ALA A 182 2.05 -12.74 -3.24
C ALA A 182 1.77 -12.34 -4.71
N ASN A 183 2.82 -12.26 -5.51
CA ASN A 183 2.73 -11.98 -6.95
C ASN A 183 2.14 -13.14 -7.77
N SER A 184 1.90 -14.31 -7.17
CA SER A 184 1.14 -15.41 -7.79
C SER A 184 -0.37 -15.26 -7.62
N TYR A 185 -0.84 -14.30 -6.82
CA TYR A 185 -2.26 -13.97 -6.75
C TYR A 185 -2.77 -13.42 -8.10
N HIS A 186 -4.09 -13.27 -8.21
CA HIS A 186 -4.75 -12.75 -9.40
C HIS A 186 -4.22 -11.37 -9.79
N PRO A 187 -3.86 -11.14 -11.06
CA PRO A 187 -3.43 -9.83 -11.53
C PRO A 187 -4.58 -8.82 -11.43
N LEU A 188 -4.22 -7.54 -11.27
CA LEU A 188 -5.19 -6.46 -11.21
C LEU A 188 -6.00 -6.35 -12.51
N GLU A 189 -7.31 -6.44 -12.38
CA GLU A 189 -8.23 -6.31 -13.50
C GLU A 189 -8.15 -4.90 -14.13
N TYR A 190 -8.47 -4.81 -15.42
CA TYR A 190 -8.48 -3.54 -16.13
C TYR A 190 -9.45 -2.54 -15.50
N LYS A 191 -9.07 -1.26 -15.59
CA LYS A 191 -9.92 -0.13 -15.17
C LYS A 191 -11.23 -0.15 -15.95
N SER A 192 -12.33 0.15 -15.26
CA SER A 192 -13.60 0.36 -15.94
C SER A 192 -13.63 1.74 -16.59
N PHE A 193 -14.20 1.86 -17.80
CA PHE A 193 -14.37 3.16 -18.46
C PHE A 193 -15.12 4.17 -17.56
N ARG A 194 -16.16 3.69 -16.86
CA ARG A 194 -16.93 4.51 -15.91
C ARG A 194 -16.05 5.01 -14.75
N GLY A 195 -15.18 4.15 -14.22
CA GLY A 195 -14.23 4.51 -13.15
C GLY A 195 -13.25 5.58 -13.61
N THR A 196 -12.59 5.36 -14.75
CA THR A 196 -11.65 6.33 -15.34
C THR A 196 -12.31 7.67 -15.64
N TYR A 197 -13.49 7.66 -16.28
CA TYR A 197 -14.24 8.88 -16.58
C TYR A 197 -14.63 9.64 -15.31
N ARG A 198 -15.10 8.93 -14.28
CA ARG A 198 -15.44 9.54 -12.98
C ARG A 198 -14.24 10.26 -12.36
N VAL A 199 -13.09 9.60 -12.30
CA VAL A 199 -11.87 10.19 -11.70
C VAL A 199 -11.38 11.38 -12.54
N GLN A 200 -11.46 11.30 -13.86
CA GLN A 200 -11.15 12.43 -14.74
C GLN A 200 -12.04 13.64 -14.47
N GLN A 201 -13.33 13.46 -14.17
CA GLN A 201 -14.20 14.57 -13.76
C GLN A 201 -13.82 15.11 -12.37
N LEU A 202 -13.52 14.23 -11.41
CA LEU A 202 -13.08 14.65 -10.07
C LEU A 202 -11.78 15.46 -10.11
N GLN A 203 -10.84 15.14 -11.00
CA GLN A 203 -9.60 15.90 -11.17
C GLN A 203 -9.81 17.36 -11.61
N ARG A 204 -10.95 17.67 -12.24
CA ARG A 204 -11.29 19.05 -12.64
C ARG A 204 -11.76 19.89 -11.44
N ASN A 205 -12.18 19.25 -10.36
CA ASN A 205 -12.65 19.90 -9.15
C ASN A 205 -11.97 19.31 -7.91
N THR A 206 -10.91 19.97 -7.45
CA THR A 206 -10.12 19.57 -6.27
C THR A 206 -10.97 19.39 -5.02
N GLU A 207 -12.03 20.19 -4.84
CA GLU A 207 -12.91 20.08 -3.68
C GLU A 207 -13.71 18.77 -3.70
N GLU A 208 -14.24 18.36 -4.86
CA GLU A 208 -14.90 17.06 -5.02
C GLU A 208 -13.91 15.90 -4.85
N LEU A 209 -12.71 16.01 -5.42
CA LEU A 209 -11.66 14.99 -5.25
C LEU A 209 -11.32 14.80 -3.76
N SER A 210 -11.27 15.87 -2.98
CA SER A 210 -10.96 15.83 -1.55
C SER A 210 -11.97 15.04 -0.70
N LYS A 211 -13.20 14.88 -1.21
CA LYS A 211 -14.24 14.04 -0.58
C LYS A 211 -13.94 12.55 -0.73
N PHE A 212 -13.17 12.16 -1.76
CA PHE A 212 -12.79 10.77 -2.02
C PHE A 212 -11.36 10.46 -1.58
N ILE A 213 -10.41 11.40 -1.78
CA ILE A 213 -9.02 11.26 -1.35
C ILE A 213 -8.70 12.35 -0.34
N LYS A 214 -8.44 11.97 0.90
CA LYS A 214 -8.05 12.89 1.96
C LYS A 214 -6.54 12.86 2.17
N THR A 215 -5.90 14.02 2.07
CA THR A 215 -4.50 14.17 2.50
C THR A 215 -4.48 14.50 3.99
N VAL A 216 -3.64 13.80 4.74
CA VAL A 216 -3.44 13.96 6.18
C VAL A 216 -1.95 14.12 6.47
N ASP A 217 -1.62 14.87 7.52
CA ASP A 217 -0.25 15.08 8.00
C ASP A 217 -0.03 14.35 9.35
N LEU A 218 1.18 14.45 9.91
CA LEU A 218 1.54 13.80 11.16
C LEU A 218 0.76 14.33 12.36
N ASP A 219 0.41 15.62 12.35
CA ASP A 219 -0.28 16.26 13.47
C ASP A 219 -1.73 15.79 13.53
N LEU A 220 -2.40 15.68 12.37
CA LEU A 220 -3.78 15.22 12.25
C LEU A 220 -3.95 13.75 12.66
N VAL A 221 -2.98 12.89 12.34
CA VAL A 221 -2.99 11.48 12.76
C VAL A 221 -2.47 11.28 14.20
N GLY A 222 -2.02 12.36 14.86
CA GLY A 222 -1.48 12.33 16.22
C GLY A 222 -0.23 11.46 16.35
N ALA A 223 0.65 11.50 15.35
CA ALA A 223 1.91 10.76 15.35
C ALA A 223 3.00 11.52 16.12
N ASP A 224 3.84 10.78 16.84
CA ASP A 224 5.05 11.32 17.46
C ASP A 224 6.12 11.53 16.39
N VAL A 225 6.54 12.79 16.21
CA VAL A 225 7.51 13.20 15.19
C VAL A 225 8.88 12.56 15.43
N GLU A 226 9.26 12.27 16.67
CA GLU A 226 10.55 11.64 16.99
C GLU A 226 10.60 10.16 16.57
N ARG A 227 9.44 9.57 16.26
CA ARG A 227 9.31 8.19 15.77
C ARG A 227 9.04 8.11 14.26
N CYS A 228 9.10 9.24 13.58
CA CYS A 228 8.84 9.38 12.14
C CYS A 228 10.10 9.85 11.40
N GLY A 229 10.14 9.62 10.08
CA GLY A 229 11.23 10.11 9.25
C GLY A 229 12.59 9.51 9.62
N LEU A 230 13.64 10.18 9.17
CA LEU A 230 15.01 9.85 9.52
C LEU A 230 15.28 9.80 11.03
N LYS A 231 14.63 10.67 11.82
CA LYS A 231 14.80 10.71 13.28
C LYS A 231 14.35 9.42 13.96
N GLY A 232 13.20 8.89 13.56
CA GLY A 232 12.64 7.65 14.09
C GLY A 232 13.20 6.39 13.44
N SER A 233 14.14 6.52 12.49
CA SER A 233 14.69 5.41 11.73
C SER A 233 15.92 4.83 12.42
N PRO A 234 15.87 3.61 12.98
CA PRO A 234 17.07 2.95 13.51
C PRO A 234 18.09 2.60 12.43
N THR A 235 17.66 2.44 11.17
CA THR A 235 18.56 2.15 10.06
C THR A 235 18.74 3.37 9.16
N ILE A 236 19.98 3.58 8.70
CA ILE A 236 20.35 4.71 7.84
C ILE A 236 21.18 4.16 6.68
N VAL A 237 20.77 4.48 5.45
CA VAL A 237 21.54 4.12 4.25
C VAL A 237 22.78 4.98 4.18
N ALA A 238 23.95 4.38 4.43
CA ALA A 238 25.22 5.10 4.44
C ALA A 238 25.71 5.48 3.03
N TRP A 239 25.56 4.57 2.06
CA TRP A 239 25.96 4.75 0.67
C TRP A 239 25.21 3.76 -0.25
N THR A 240 25.22 4.02 -1.57
CA THR A 240 24.64 3.16 -2.61
C THR A 240 25.57 3.10 -3.82
N GLU A 241 25.76 1.93 -4.46
CA GLU A 241 26.52 1.83 -5.72
C GLU A 241 25.69 2.23 -6.92
N LYS A 242 26.39 2.58 -8.00
CA LYS A 242 25.77 2.91 -9.27
C LYS A 242 25.60 1.64 -10.10
N VAL A 243 24.45 1.53 -10.75
CA VAL A 243 24.17 0.40 -11.63
C VAL A 243 25.06 0.52 -12.88
N GLY A 244 25.98 -0.43 -13.08
CA GLY A 244 26.92 -0.45 -14.21
C GLY A 244 28.41 -0.37 -13.84
N GLU A 245 28.74 -0.24 -12.55
CA GLU A 245 30.12 -0.28 -12.04
C GLU A 245 30.51 -1.65 -11.43
N ILE A 246 29.65 -2.68 -11.58
CA ILE A 246 29.84 -4.06 -11.13
C ILE A 246 30.12 -4.98 -12.31
#